data_AF-A0A2V6HWW4-F1
#
_entry.id   AF-A0A2V6HWW4-F1
#
_cell.length_a   1.000
_cell.length_b   1.000
_cell.length_c   1.000
_cell.angle_alpha   90.00
_cell.angle_beta   90.00
_cell.angle_gamma   90.00
#
_symmetry.space_group_name_H-M   'P 1'
#
loop_
_entity.id
_entity.type
_entity.pdbx_description
1 polymer ?
#
loop_
_entity_poly.entity_id
_entity_poly.type
_entity_poly.pdbx_seq_one_letter_code
_entity_poly.pdbx_strand_id
1 'polypeptide(L)'
;MFVLRPDGRWVDFNAYACQGNPEAIDEIVFSTTAEVMETFGKLLGRPQVLDLPVDEAGLKAWIERHKDGNPLEAARAWAVGHHERRRKKRRN
;
A
#
# COMPACT_ATOMS: atom_id res chain seq x y z
N MET A 1 -4.10 -7.16 -7.34
CA MET A 1 -3.25 -6.13 -8.01
C MET A 1 -1.91 -6.18 -7.32
N PHE A 2 -0.78 -6.27 -8.02
CA PHE A 2 0.52 -6.31 -7.33
C PHE A 2 1.15 -4.94 -7.18
N VAL A 3 1.70 -4.66 -6.01
CA VAL A 3 2.41 -3.41 -5.68
C VAL A 3 3.83 -3.70 -5.23
N LEU A 4 4.77 -2.87 -5.68
CA LEU A 4 6.18 -2.95 -5.28
C LEU A 4 6.35 -2.28 -3.91
N ARG A 5 7.03 -2.96 -3.00
CA ARG A 5 7.38 -2.46 -1.67
C ARG A 5 8.75 -1.80 -1.65
N PRO A 6 9.05 -0.94 -0.65
CA PRO A 6 10.39 -0.37 -0.43
C PRO A 6 11.50 -1.41 -0.22
N ASP A 7 11.16 -2.62 0.21
CA ASP A 7 12.10 -3.73 0.37
C ASP A 7 12.36 -4.52 -0.93
N GLY A 8 11.81 -4.06 -2.07
CA GLY A 8 12.01 -4.68 -3.38
C GLY A 8 11.14 -5.91 -3.65
N ARG A 9 10.26 -6.29 -2.72
CA ARG A 9 9.33 -7.41 -2.91
C ARG A 9 7.99 -6.93 -3.46
N TRP A 10 7.34 -7.79 -4.21
CA TRP A 10 5.98 -7.57 -4.73
C TRP A 10 4.97 -8.16 -3.75
N VAL A 11 3.80 -7.55 -3.65
CA VAL A 11 2.73 -8.07 -2.80
C VAL A 11 1.38 -7.81 -3.43
N ASP A 12 0.41 -8.70 -3.19
CA ASP A 12 -0.97 -8.42 -3.59
C ASP A 12 -1.53 -7.32 -2.69
N PHE A 13 -1.89 -6.20 -3.32
CA PHE A 13 -2.54 -5.07 -2.69
C PHE A 13 -3.78 -5.48 -1.91
N ASN A 14 -4.57 -6.43 -2.45
CA ASN A 14 -5.79 -6.88 -1.78
C ASN A 14 -5.45 -7.58 -0.48
N ALA A 15 -4.44 -8.46 -0.45
CA ALA A 15 -4.00 -9.12 0.77
C ALA A 15 -3.56 -8.11 1.84
N TYR A 16 -2.88 -7.03 1.46
CA TYR A 16 -2.53 -5.93 2.37
C TYR A 16 -3.74 -5.15 2.87
N ALA A 17 -4.66 -4.79 1.97
CA ALA A 17 -5.89 -4.08 2.30
C ALA A 17 -6.79 -4.86 3.28
N CYS A 18 -6.72 -6.20 3.23
CA CYS A 18 -7.45 -7.11 4.10
C CYS A 18 -6.88 -7.21 5.52
N GLN A 19 -5.65 -6.79 5.81
CA GLN A 19 -5.05 -7.01 7.13
C GLN A 19 -5.69 -6.19 8.26
N GLY A 20 -6.76 -5.44 7.99
CA GLY A 20 -7.51 -4.69 9.00
C GLY A 20 -6.77 -3.48 9.57
N ASN A 21 -5.52 -3.24 9.13
CA ASN A 21 -4.69 -2.11 9.54
C ASN A 21 -4.53 -1.11 8.37
N PRO A 22 -5.25 0.04 8.38
CA PRO A 22 -5.11 1.07 7.36
C PRO A 22 -3.69 1.66 7.26
N GLU A 23 -2.90 1.57 8.34
CA GLU A 23 -1.52 2.05 8.40
C GLU A 23 -0.54 1.06 7.77
N ALA A 24 -0.93 -0.21 7.56
CA ALA A 24 -0.08 -1.19 6.87
C ALA A 24 0.17 -0.78 5.40
N ILE A 25 -0.71 0.02 4.81
CA ILE A 25 -0.49 0.59 3.48
C ILE A 25 0.64 1.64 3.52
N ASP A 26 0.84 2.35 4.64
CA ASP A 26 1.96 3.30 4.78
C ASP A 26 3.33 2.57 4.71
N GLU A 27 3.40 1.28 5.06
CA GLU A 27 4.63 0.46 4.98
C GLU A 27 5.07 0.14 3.55
N ILE A 28 4.14 0.15 2.60
CA ILE A 28 4.40 -0.22 1.21
C ILE A 28 4.57 0.99 0.29
N VAL A 29 4.55 2.21 0.84
CA VAL A 29 4.58 3.46 0.07
C VAL A 29 5.95 4.08 0.09
N PHE A 30 6.51 4.26 -1.11
CA PHE A 30 7.73 5.00 -1.31
C PHE A 30 7.57 6.46 -0.87
N SER A 31 8.58 6.96 -0.18
CA SER A 31 8.55 8.33 0.33
C SER A 31 8.87 9.37 -0.74
N THR A 32 9.63 8.97 -1.76
CA THR A 32 10.04 9.84 -2.86
C THR A 32 10.10 9.05 -4.16
N THR A 33 9.97 9.74 -5.29
CA THR A 33 10.19 9.14 -6.62
C THR A 33 11.63 8.62 -6.78
N ALA A 34 12.61 9.22 -6.11
CA ALA A 34 14.00 8.75 -6.14
C ALA A 34 14.16 7.35 -5.53
N GLU A 35 13.48 7.07 -4.40
CA GLU A 35 13.47 5.74 -3.79
C GLU A 35 12.81 4.69 -4.67
N VAL A 36 11.77 5.07 -5.43
CA VAL A 36 11.16 4.20 -6.44
C VAL A 36 12.19 3.80 -7.48
N MET A 37 12.89 4.78 -8.07
CA MET A 37 13.89 4.54 -9.12
C MET A 37 15.07 3.71 -8.60
N GLU A 38 15.54 3.98 -7.39
CA GLU A 38 16.61 3.22 -6.75
C GLU A 38 16.20 1.77 -6.53
N THR A 39 15.00 1.54 -5.99
CA THR A 39 14.49 0.20 -5.72
C THR A 39 14.28 -0.56 -7.02
N PHE A 40 13.72 0.10 -8.03
CA PHE A 40 13.54 -0.49 -9.37
C PHE A 40 14.87 -0.87 -10.02
N GLY A 41 15.91 -0.02 -9.90
CA GLY A 41 17.25 -0.31 -10.41
C GLY A 41 17.95 -1.50 -9.73
N LYS A 42 17.50 -1.88 -8.52
CA LYS A 42 17.99 -3.05 -7.78
C LYS A 42 17.20 -4.33 -8.07
N LEU A 43 16.09 -4.25 -8.80
CA LEU A 43 15.31 -5.43 -9.19
C LEU A 43 16.09 -6.21 -10.25
N LEU A 44 16.78 -7.27 -9.80
CA LEU A 44 17.49 -8.20 -10.67
C LEU A 44 16.85 -9.58 -10.57
N GLY A 45 16.66 -10.24 -11.72
CA GLY A 45 16.14 -11.60 -11.79
C GLY A 45 14.62 -11.71 -11.63
N ARG A 46 14.16 -12.84 -11.09
CA ARG A 46 12.72 -13.15 -11.01
C ARG A 46 12.06 -12.34 -9.89
N PRO A 47 10.87 -11.73 -10.13
CA PRO A 47 10.11 -11.04 -9.10
C PRO A 47 9.86 -11.94 -7.89
N GLN A 48 10.20 -11.45 -6.70
CA GLN A 48 9.87 -12.12 -5.44
C GLN A 48 8.54 -11.58 -4.92
N VAL A 49 7.54 -12.45 -4.87
CA VAL A 49 6.20 -12.12 -4.40
C VAL A 49 6.06 -12.61 -2.96
N LEU A 50 5.67 -11.71 -2.07
CA LEU A 50 5.26 -12.09 -0.72
C LEU A 50 3.86 -12.68 -0.77
N ASP A 51 3.77 -13.91 -0.30
CA ASP A 51 2.50 -14.58 -0.11
C ASP A 51 1.91 -14.14 1.23
N LEU A 52 0.82 -13.36 1.15
CA LEU A 52 0.07 -12.90 2.30
C LEU A 52 -1.33 -13.51 2.23
N PRO A 53 -1.86 -14.03 3.35
CA PRO A 53 -3.20 -14.57 3.36
C PRO A 53 -4.21 -13.46 3.07
N VAL A 54 -5.17 -13.77 2.21
CA VAL A 54 -6.33 -12.91 1.99
C VAL A 54 -7.37 -13.28 3.05
N ASP A 55 -7.56 -12.40 4.03
CA ASP A 55 -8.69 -12.51 4.95
C ASP A 55 -9.94 -11.93 4.31
N GLU A 56 -10.95 -12.77 4.10
CA GLU A 56 -12.23 -12.38 3.50
C GLU A 56 -13.01 -11.39 4.40
N ALA A 57 -12.94 -11.55 5.72
CA ALA A 57 -13.60 -10.65 6.66
C ALA A 57 -12.95 -9.26 6.62
N GLY A 58 -11.62 -9.21 6.61
CA GLY A 58 -10.83 -8.00 6.41
C GLY A 58 -11.07 -7.34 5.05
N LEU A 59 -11.18 -8.12 3.97
CA LEU A 59 -11.53 -7.62 2.63
C LEU A 59 -12.90 -6.94 2.65
N LYS A 60 -13.88 -7.62 3.22
CA LYS A 60 -15.24 -7.12 3.32
C LYS A 60 -15.27 -5.83 4.13
N ALA A 61 -14.65 -5.80 5.30
CA ALA A 61 -14.56 -4.59 6.12
C ALA A 61 -13.86 -3.43 5.38
N TRP A 62 -12.84 -3.72 4.58
CA TRP A 62 -12.18 -2.71 3.75
C TRP A 62 -13.09 -2.19 2.64
N ILE A 63 -13.80 -3.06 1.92
CA ILE A 63 -14.78 -2.68 0.90
C ILE A 63 -15.92 -1.87 1.52
N GLU A 64 -16.42 -2.28 2.69
CA GLU A 64 -17.52 -1.62 3.39
C GLU A 64 -17.17 -0.20 3.85
N ARG A 65 -15.92 0.05 4.25
CA ARG A 65 -15.42 1.40 4.54
C ARG A 65 -15.38 2.32 3.32
N HIS A 66 -15.41 1.74 2.11
CA HIS A 66 -15.29 2.46 0.85
C HIS A 66 -16.49 2.19 -0.09
N LYS A 67 -17.63 1.76 0.47
CA LYS A 67 -18.80 1.23 -0.26
C LYS A 67 -19.43 2.18 -1.29
N ASP A 68 -19.11 3.48 -1.21
CA ASP A 68 -19.69 4.52 -2.07
C ASP A 68 -18.80 4.92 -3.26
N GLY A 69 -17.58 4.38 -3.41
CA GLY A 69 -16.60 4.92 -4.35
C GLY A 69 -15.74 3.87 -5.04
N ASN A 70 -15.39 4.18 -6.29
CA ASN A 70 -14.44 3.43 -7.10
C ASN A 70 -13.20 3.03 -6.28
N PRO A 71 -12.65 1.81 -6.38
CA PRO A 71 -11.40 1.43 -5.70
C PRO A 71 -10.24 2.42 -5.90
N LEU A 72 -10.23 3.14 -7.03
CA LEU A 72 -9.30 4.24 -7.30
C LEU A 72 -9.55 5.47 -6.41
N GLU A 73 -10.80 5.80 -6.11
CA GLU A 73 -11.17 6.88 -5.20
C GLU A 73 -10.81 6.54 -3.75
N ALA A 74 -11.02 5.29 -3.34
CA ALA A 74 -10.54 4.79 -2.06
C ALA A 74 -9.02 4.92 -1.91
N ALA A 75 -8.27 4.50 -2.95
CA ALA A 75 -6.82 4.67 -2.98
C ALA A 75 -6.39 6.15 -2.96
N ARG A 76 -7.11 7.03 -3.65
CA ARG A 76 -6.87 8.49 -3.63
C ARG A 76 -7.15 9.09 -2.25
N ALA A 77 -8.26 8.73 -1.61
CA ALA A 77 -8.62 9.20 -0.27
C ALA A 77 -7.58 8.77 0.77
N TRP A 78 -7.11 7.52 0.69
CA TRP A 78 -6.00 7.03 1.50
C TRP A 78 -4.71 7.85 1.25
N ALA A 79 -4.35 8.13 0.00
CA ALA A 79 -3.14 8.89 -0.35
C ALA A 79 -3.16 10.32 0.21
N VAL A 80 -4.32 10.98 0.19
CA VAL A 80 -4.52 12.30 0.82
C VAL A 80 -4.28 12.22 2.33
N GLY A 81 -4.90 11.25 3.02
CA GLY A 81 -4.72 11.05 4.46
C GLY A 81 -3.27 10.72 4.84
N HIS A 82 -2.57 9.92 4.04
CA HIS A 82 -1.16 9.61 4.22
C HIS A 82 -0.28 10.87 4.14
N HIS A 83 -0.51 11.73 3.14
CA HIS A 83 0.22 13.00 3.02
C HIS A 83 0.03 13.90 4.24
N GLU A 84 -1.19 13.99 4.77
CA GLU A 84 -1.48 14.78 5.98
C GLU A 84 -0.78 14.23 7.23
N ARG A 85 -0.83 12.92 7.46
CA ARG A 85 -0.11 12.24 8.56
C ARG A 85 1.39 12.51 8.46
N ARG A 86 1.96 12.38 7.27
CA ARG A 86 3.37 12.64 7.01
C ARG A 86 3.75 14.09 7.25
N ARG A 87 2.89 15.05 6.86
CA ARG A 87 3.11 16.48 7.11
C ARG A 87 3.10 16.81 8.60
N LYS A 88 2.19 16.21 9.36
CA LYS A 88 2.15 16.35 10.84
C LYS A 88 3.40 15.77 11.48
N LYS A 89 3.84 14.58 11.06
CA LYS A 89 5.06 13.92 11.57
C LYS A 89 6.36 14.70 11.29
N ARG A 90 6.38 15.55 10.27
CA ARG A 90 7.52 16.44 9.94
C ARG A 90 7.50 17.78 10.69
N ARG A 91 6.39 18.12 11.37
CA ARG A 91 6.19 19.39 12.07
C ARG A 91 6.39 19.27 13.59
N ASN A 92 6.36 18.04 14.11
CA ASN A 92 6.82 17.68 15.46
C ASN A 92 8.27 17.21 15.39
#